data_AF-A0A1T2KQH9-F1
#
_entry.id   AF-A0A1T2KQH9-F1
#
_cell.length_a   1.000
_cell.length_b   1.000
_cell.length_c   1.000
_cell.angle_alpha   90.00
_cell.angle_beta   90.00
_cell.angle_gamma   90.00
#
_symmetry.space_group_name_H-M   'P 1'
#
loop_
_entity.id
_entity.type
_entity.pdbx_description
1 polymer ?
#
loop_
_entity_poly.entity_id
_entity_poly.type
_entity_poly.pdbx_seq_one_letter_code
_entity_poly.pdbx_strand_id
1 'polypeptide(L)'
;MRSYILKLVLAVMLCVTAGAWAVESAPAREDVPRIVRSSVGFLNSVDLSAGRIMIGERYYSLAIDVAPAYLQSLVGRQVSYSLSSGREGVKVVNLQVHDPVNGHR
;
A
#
# COMPACT_ATOMS: atom_id res chain seq x y z
N MET A 1 -40.61 8.82 48.50
CA MET A 1 -39.35 9.25 47.85
C MET A 1 -38.25 8.16 47.78
N ARG A 2 -38.50 6.87 48.11
CA ARG A 2 -37.47 5.80 48.06
C ARG A 2 -37.51 4.91 46.80
N SER A 3 -38.61 4.90 46.03
CA SER A 3 -38.74 4.04 44.82
C SER A 3 -38.13 4.62 43.54
N TYR A 4 -37.78 5.91 43.50
CA TYR A 4 -37.23 6.55 42.28
C TYR A 4 -35.74 6.27 42.12
N ILE A 5 -35.01 6.18 43.24
CA ILE A 5 -33.57 5.91 43.25
C ILE A 5 -33.29 4.50 42.74
N LEU A 6 -34.11 3.51 43.12
CA LEU A 6 -33.93 2.13 42.69
C LEU A 6 -34.16 1.97 41.18
N LYS A 7 -35.13 2.69 40.60
CA LYS A 7 -35.38 2.71 39.15
C LYS A 7 -34.26 3.42 38.38
N LEU A 8 -33.71 4.50 38.95
CA LEU A 8 -32.59 5.24 38.36
C LEU A 8 -31.33 4.37 38.30
N VAL A 9 -31.00 3.66 39.38
CA VAL A 9 -29.84 2.77 39.45
C VAL A 9 -29.97 1.61 38.45
N LEU A 10 -31.17 1.03 38.33
CA LEU A 10 -31.43 -0.05 37.38
C LEU A 10 -31.31 0.43 35.90
N ALA A 11 -31.77 1.64 35.61
CA ALA A 11 -31.65 2.23 34.28
C ALA A 11 -30.20 2.56 33.90
N VAL A 12 -29.41 3.07 34.86
CA VAL A 12 -27.98 3.35 34.64
C VAL A 12 -27.19 2.06 34.43
N MET A 13 -27.48 0.99 35.19
CA MET A 13 -26.83 -0.31 34.96
C MET A 13 -27.13 -0.89 33.57
N LEU A 14 -28.36 -0.75 33.07
CA LEU A 14 -28.71 -1.26 31.73
C LEU A 14 -27.91 -0.58 30.61
N CYS A 15 -27.65 0.73 30.74
CA CYS A 15 -26.85 1.48 29.76
C CYS A 15 -25.38 1.06 29.71
N VAL A 16 -24.79 0.65 30.84
CA VAL A 16 -23.37 0.23 30.89
C VAL A 16 -23.17 -1.08 30.12
N THR A 17 -24.12 -2.01 30.17
CA THR A 17 -24.05 -3.28 29.42
C THR A 17 -24.27 -3.14 27.92
N ALA A 18 -25.00 -2.12 27.47
CA ALA A 18 -25.19 -1.85 26.03
C ALA A 18 -23.96 -1.17 25.39
N GLY A 19 -23.12 -0.50 26.17
CA GLY A 19 -21.88 0.14 25.70
C GLY A 19 -20.70 -0.81 25.47
N ALA A 20 -20.78 -2.07 25.93
CA ALA A 20 -19.66 -3.02 25.89
C ALA A 20 -19.48 -3.74 24.54
N TRP A 21 -20.40 -3.59 23.59
CA TRP A 21 -20.30 -4.15 22.23
C TRP A 21 -19.97 -3.12 21.16
N ALA A 22 -19.58 -1.91 21.56
CA ALA A 22 -18.77 -1.05 20.73
C ALA A 22 -17.28 -1.37 20.98
N VAL A 23 -16.89 -2.64 20.84
CA VAL A 23 -15.51 -2.92 20.41
C VAL A 23 -15.48 -2.44 18.97
N GLU A 24 -15.23 -1.14 18.85
CA GLU A 24 -14.92 -0.47 17.61
C GLU A 24 -13.89 -1.36 16.95
N SER A 25 -14.35 -2.08 15.92
CA SER A 25 -13.48 -2.86 15.08
C SER A 25 -12.48 -1.86 14.59
N ALA A 26 -11.28 -1.89 15.17
CA ALA A 26 -10.20 -0.97 14.84
C ALA A 26 -10.23 -0.86 13.31
N PRO A 27 -10.42 0.35 12.74
CA PRO A 27 -10.47 0.48 11.29
C PRO A 27 -9.24 -0.24 10.79
N ALA A 28 -9.46 -1.29 9.98
CA ALA A 28 -8.40 -2.18 9.54
C ALA A 28 -7.24 -1.28 9.12
N ARG A 29 -6.15 -1.33 9.90
CA ARG A 29 -4.92 -0.55 9.68
C ARG A 29 -4.27 -1.14 8.44
N GLU A 30 -4.90 -0.94 7.31
CA GLU A 30 -4.67 -1.73 6.11
C GLU A 30 -4.74 -0.84 4.88
N ASP A 31 -4.09 0.31 4.97
CA ASP A 31 -3.70 1.09 3.79
C ASP A 31 -2.29 1.67 3.96
N VAL A 32 -1.45 1.00 4.77
CA VAL A 32 -0.02 1.25 4.74
C VAL A 32 0.55 0.33 3.67
N PRO A 33 0.91 0.82 2.47
CA PRO A 33 1.52 -0.01 1.44
C PRO A 33 2.76 -0.69 2.01
N ARG A 34 2.64 -1.98 2.34
CA ARG A 34 3.77 -2.76 2.84
C ARG A 34 4.61 -3.12 1.62
N ILE A 35 5.89 -2.75 1.65
CA ILE A 35 6.86 -3.27 0.69
C ILE A 35 7.00 -4.76 0.99
N VAL A 36 6.54 -5.59 0.06
CA VAL A 36 6.54 -7.06 0.19
C VAL A 36 7.86 -7.63 -0.31
N ARG A 37 8.48 -7.00 -1.32
CA ARG A 37 9.74 -7.47 -1.88
C ARG A 37 10.48 -6.36 -2.60
N SER A 38 11.79 -6.25 -2.39
CA SER A 38 12.66 -5.45 -3.25
C SER A 38 13.45 -6.37 -4.18
N SER A 39 13.65 -5.95 -5.43
CA SER A 39 14.33 -6.74 -6.46
C SER A 39 14.99 -5.84 -7.50
N VAL A 40 15.90 -6.44 -8.26
CA VAL A 40 16.56 -5.80 -9.40
C VAL A 40 16.16 -6.58 -10.66
N GLY A 41 15.87 -5.87 -11.73
CA GLY A 41 15.47 -6.48 -13.00
C GLY A 41 15.64 -5.53 -14.17
N PHE A 42 15.46 -6.03 -15.38
CA PHE A 42 15.45 -5.19 -16.58
C PHE A 42 14.05 -4.71 -16.88
N LEU A 43 13.90 -3.40 -17.06
CA LEU A 43 12.66 -2.81 -17.53
C LEU A 43 12.55 -3.06 -19.04
N ASN A 44 11.66 -3.96 -19.45
CA ASN A 44 11.55 -4.37 -20.86
C ASN A 44 10.56 -3.50 -21.64
N SER A 45 9.49 -3.04 -21.00
CA SER A 45 8.52 -2.15 -21.64
C SER A 45 7.72 -1.37 -20.60
N VAL A 46 7.12 -0.26 -21.04
CA VAL A 46 6.25 0.60 -20.24
C VAL A 46 4.95 0.80 -21.02
N ASP A 47 3.83 0.44 -20.41
CA ASP A 47 2.49 0.73 -20.92
C ASP A 47 1.87 1.86 -20.08
N LEU A 48 2.05 3.08 -20.56
CA LEU A 48 1.52 4.29 -19.92
C LEU A 48 -0.01 4.36 -20.00
N SER A 49 -0.63 3.70 -20.99
CA SER A 49 -2.07 3.70 -21.16
C SER A 49 -2.76 2.81 -20.11
N ALA A 50 -2.12 1.70 -19.77
CA ALA A 50 -2.58 0.78 -18.74
C ALA A 50 -2.01 1.06 -17.35
N GLY A 51 -1.05 1.99 -17.23
CA GLY A 51 -0.34 2.30 -16.00
C GLY A 51 0.51 1.13 -15.49
N ARG A 52 1.14 0.37 -16.40
CA ARG A 52 1.90 -0.86 -16.08
C ARG A 52 3.30 -0.82 -16.67
N ILE A 53 4.20 -1.57 -16.05
CA ILE A 53 5.56 -1.79 -16.55
C ILE A 53 5.87 -3.28 -16.61
N MET A 54 6.65 -3.67 -17.61
CA MET A 54 7.16 -5.02 -17.72
C MET A 54 8.59 -5.07 -17.16
N ILE A 55 8.80 -5.83 -16.10
CA ILE A 55 10.14 -6.10 -15.56
C ILE A 55 10.41 -7.60 -15.68
N GLY A 56 11.47 -7.96 -16.41
CA GLY A 56 11.65 -9.35 -16.85
C GLY A 56 10.45 -9.78 -17.70
N GLU A 57 9.81 -10.89 -17.34
CA GLU A 57 8.66 -11.44 -18.09
C GLU A 57 7.30 -11.12 -17.43
N ARG A 58 7.27 -10.20 -16.46
CA ARG A 58 6.08 -9.92 -15.67
C ARG A 58 5.65 -8.46 -15.78
N TYR A 59 4.33 -8.27 -15.93
CA TYR A 59 3.70 -6.95 -15.83
C TYR A 59 3.37 -6.62 -14.38
N TYR A 60 3.69 -5.39 -13.98
CA TYR A 60 3.35 -4.83 -12.69
C TYR A 60 2.65 -3.50 -12.87
N SER A 61 1.64 -3.23 -12.04
CA SER A 61 1.02 -1.90 -11.98
C SER A 61 2.00 -0.90 -11.39
N LEU A 62 2.00 0.33 -11.88
CA LEU A 62 2.85 1.39 -11.36
C LEU A 62 2.11 2.16 -10.27
N ALA A 63 2.70 2.29 -9.08
CA ALA A 63 2.16 3.13 -8.00
C ALA A 63 2.90 4.47 -7.87
N ILE A 64 3.78 4.79 -8.82
CA ILE A 64 4.73 5.89 -8.69
C ILE A 64 4.34 7.01 -9.63
N ASP A 65 4.33 8.23 -9.10
CA ASP A 65 4.18 9.45 -9.87
C ASP A 65 5.54 9.80 -10.52
N VAL A 66 5.87 9.08 -11.58
CA VAL A 66 7.12 9.27 -12.33
C VAL A 66 6.76 9.81 -13.70
N ALA A 67 7.48 10.85 -14.11
CA ALA A 67 7.28 11.45 -15.42
C ALA A 67 7.32 10.36 -16.52
N PRO A 68 6.29 10.28 -17.39
CA PRO A 68 6.22 9.25 -18.44
C PRO A 68 7.47 9.19 -19.32
N ALA A 69 8.07 10.35 -19.63
CA ALA A 69 9.31 10.45 -20.40
C ALA A 69 10.50 9.80 -19.68
N TYR A 70 10.57 9.92 -18.36
CA TYR A 70 11.60 9.25 -17.57
C TYR A 70 11.39 7.74 -17.57
N LEU A 71 10.16 7.24 -17.37
CA LEU A 71 9.89 5.81 -17.45
C LEU A 71 10.28 5.21 -18.81
N GLN A 72 10.00 5.91 -19.90
CA GLN A 72 10.41 5.46 -21.23
C GLN A 72 11.93 5.45 -21.40
N SER A 73 12.67 6.39 -20.81
CA SER A 73 14.13 6.38 -20.87
C SER A 73 14.76 5.24 -20.06
N LEU A 74 13.99 4.60 -19.18
CA LEU A 74 14.44 3.44 -18.42
C LEU A 74 14.30 2.11 -19.18
N VAL A 75 13.61 2.09 -20.32
CA VAL A 75 13.40 0.87 -21.10
C VAL A 75 14.75 0.33 -21.59
N GLY A 76 14.98 -0.96 -21.38
CA GLY A 76 16.24 -1.64 -21.63
C GLY A 76 17.28 -1.48 -20.51
N ARG A 77 17.01 -0.69 -19.47
CA ARG A 77 17.94 -0.48 -18.35
C ARG A 77 17.64 -1.43 -17.20
N GLN A 78 18.68 -1.75 -16.43
CA GLN A 78 18.53 -2.42 -15.16
C GLN A 78 17.99 -1.43 -14.12
N VAL A 79 16.98 -1.84 -13.38
CA VAL A 79 16.28 -1.02 -12.39
C VAL A 79 16.16 -1.80 -11.09
N SER A 80 16.34 -1.11 -9.97
CA SER A 80 15.92 -1.59 -8.67
C SER A 80 14.50 -1.10 -8.40
N TYR A 81 13.65 -1.99 -7.90
CA TYR A 81 12.26 -1.69 -7.62
C TYR A 81 11.80 -2.42 -6.37
N SER A 82 10.78 -1.86 -5.73
CA SER A 82 10.08 -2.49 -4.63
C SER A 82 8.66 -2.83 -5.07
N LEU A 83 8.15 -3.98 -4.66
CA LEU A 83 6.78 -4.39 -4.87
C LEU A 83 6.02 -4.11 -3.59
N SER A 84 4.96 -3.34 -3.69
CA SER A 84 3.97 -3.17 -2.63
C SER A 84 2.71 -3.95 -2.99
N SER A 85 2.17 -4.69 -2.02
CA SER A 85 0.87 -5.34 -2.17
C SER A 85 -0.18 -4.50 -1.45
N GLY A 86 -1.26 -4.18 -2.15
CA GLY A 86 -2.44 -3.52 -1.58
C GLY A 86 -3.72 -4.14 -2.13
N ARG A 87 -4.87 -3.53 -1.81
CA ARG A 87 -6.20 -3.98 -2.28
C ARG A 87 -6.31 -4.09 -3.80
N GLU A 88 -5.57 -3.25 -4.53
CA GLU A 88 -5.56 -3.21 -5.99
C GLU A 88 -4.51 -4.15 -6.62
N GLY A 89 -3.89 -5.01 -5.81
CA GLY A 89 -2.88 -5.98 -6.24
C GLY A 89 -1.45 -5.52 -5.99
N VAL A 90 -0.51 -6.16 -6.70
CA VAL A 90 0.92 -5.88 -6.57
C VAL A 90 1.32 -4.73 -7.47
N LYS A 91 1.89 -3.68 -6.88
CA LYS A 91 2.36 -2.49 -7.58
C LYS A 91 3.85 -2.29 -7.37
N VAL A 92 4.51 -1.71 -8.36
CA VAL A 92 5.90 -1.25 -8.25
C VAL A 92 5.93 0.12 -7.58
N VAL A 93 6.77 0.23 -6.54
CA VAL A 93 7.14 1.43 -5.79
C VAL A 93 8.65 1.59 -5.75
N ASN A 94 9.15 2.81 -5.53
CA ASN A 94 10.59 3.11 -5.43
C ASN A 94 11.42 2.57 -6.61
N LEU A 95 10.97 2.86 -7.84
CA LEU A 95 11.69 2.50 -9.06
C LEU A 95 12.90 3.43 -9.22
N GLN A 96 14.09 2.85 -9.22
CA GLN A 96 15.35 3.56 -9.40
C GLN A 96 16.19 2.84 -10.45
N VAL A 97 16.92 3.63 -11.22
CA VAL A 97 17.87 3.08 -12.18
C VAL A 97 19.04 2.48 -11.43
N HIS A 98 19.34 1.23 -11.76
CA HIS A 98 20.62 0.64 -11.40
C HIS A 98 21.59 1.01 -12.52
N ASP A 99 22.21 2.19 -12.40
CA ASP A 99 23.37 2.47 -13.23
C ASP A 99 24.48 1.55 -12.73
N PRO A 100 25.11 0.72 -13.58
CA PRO A 100 26.41 0.21 -13.21
C PRO A 100 27.24 1.47 -12.99
N VAL A 101 27.61 1.74 -11.74
CA VAL A 101 28.63 2.73 -11.45
C VAL A 101 29.83 2.24 -12.23
N ASN A 102 30.05 2.82 -13.42
CA ASN A 102 31.33 2.78 -14.08
C ASN A 102 32.25 3.52 -13.12
N GLY A 103 32.81 2.76 -12.18
CA GLY A 103 33.98 3.17 -11.44
C GLY A 103 35.02 3.58 -12.46
N HIS A 104 35.50 4.81 -12.32
CA HIS A 104 36.80 5.28 -12.76
C HIS A 104 37.40 4.60 -14.00
N ARG A 105 37.32 5.29 -15.13
CA ARG A 105 38.48 5.41 -16.01
C ARG A 105 38.64 6.85 -16.47
#